data_AF-A0AAV1SY54-F1
#
_entry.id   AF-A0AAV1SY54-F1
#
_cell.length_a   1.000
_cell.length_b   1.000
_cell.length_c   1.000
_cell.angle_alpha   90.00
_cell.angle_beta   90.00
_cell.angle_gamma   90.00
#
_symmetry.space_group_name_H-M   'P 1'
#
loop_
_entity.id
_entity.type
_entity.pdbx_description
1 polymer ?
#
loop_
_entity_poly.entity_id
_entity_poly.type
_entity_poly.pdbx_seq_one_letter_code
_entity_poly.pdbx_strand_id
1 'polypeptide(L)'
;MNILDVEDDSFHVKREVYFHLSDSEWEVLGRMSVLMGEPSISGMSESLSRDQQHAAINKFLKGELAVKIQKIALLQQQGSHQSMGGPTHMRRPETLKIDISR
;
A
#
# COMPACT_ATOMS: atom_id res chain seq x y z
N MET A 1 -29.04 28.13 24.77
CA MET A 1 -27.67 28.12 24.23
C MET A 1 -27.75 27.28 22.97
N ASN A 2 -27.57 27.90 21.81
CA ASN A 2 -27.83 27.27 20.52
C ASN A 2 -26.77 26.19 20.26
N ILE A 3 -27.24 25.00 19.89
CA ILE A 3 -26.47 23.96 19.22
C ILE A 3 -25.96 24.62 17.94
N LEU A 4 -24.69 25.02 17.93
CA LEU A 4 -24.01 25.32 16.69
C LEU A 4 -23.90 23.98 15.98
N ASP A 5 -24.78 23.83 14.99
CA ASP A 5 -24.62 22.96 13.83
C ASP A 5 -23.24 23.30 13.26
N VAL A 6 -22.21 22.65 13.78
CA VAL A 6 -20.91 22.61 13.12
C VAL A 6 -21.21 21.79 11.89
N GLU A 7 -21.52 22.50 10.81
CA GLU A 7 -21.53 21.96 9.47
C GLU A 7 -20.29 21.07 9.40
N ASP A 8 -20.54 19.76 9.29
CA ASP A 8 -19.58 18.77 8.83
C ASP A 8 -19.31 19.09 7.36
N ASP A 9 -18.81 20.29 7.10
CA ASP A 9 -17.99 20.70 5.97
C ASP A 9 -16.63 20.00 6.14
N SER A 10 -16.66 18.72 6.49
CA SER A 10 -15.68 17.77 6.01
C SER A 10 -15.79 17.90 4.50
N PHE A 11 -14.86 18.68 3.95
CA PHE A 11 -14.68 19.04 2.54
C PHE A 11 -14.33 17.78 1.72
N HIS A 12 -15.07 16.69 1.94
CA HIS A 12 -15.03 15.47 1.18
C HIS A 12 -15.01 15.87 -0.28
N VAL A 13 -13.84 15.67 -0.86
CA VAL A 13 -13.58 15.83 -2.28
C VAL A 13 -14.79 15.23 -3.00
N LYS A 14 -15.62 16.09 -3.61
CA LYS A 14 -16.89 15.65 -4.19
C LYS A 14 -16.54 14.82 -5.42
N ARG A 15 -16.84 13.52 -5.38
CA ARG A 15 -16.51 12.53 -6.43
C ARG A 15 -16.97 13.01 -7.80
N GLU A 16 -18.00 13.84 -7.83
CA GLU A 16 -18.59 14.44 -9.00
C GLU A 16 -17.61 15.33 -9.80
N VAL A 17 -16.61 15.92 -9.14
CA VAL A 17 -15.56 16.73 -9.79
C VAL A 17 -14.50 15.84 -10.47
N TYR A 18 -14.53 14.54 -10.20
CA TYR A 18 -13.50 13.57 -10.55
C TYR A 18 -14.06 12.37 -11.33
N PHE A 19 -15.19 12.52 -12.03
CA PHE A 19 -15.77 11.45 -12.84
C PHE A 19 -14.83 10.89 -13.92
N HIS A 20 -13.76 11.61 -14.29
CA HIS A 20 -12.74 11.11 -15.21
C HIS A 20 -11.75 10.15 -14.55
N LEU A 21 -11.72 10.06 -13.23
CA LEU A 21 -10.91 9.08 -12.50
C LEU A 21 -11.64 7.75 -12.43
N SER A 22 -10.88 6.67 -12.59
CA SER A 22 -11.35 5.32 -12.26
C SER A 22 -11.51 5.13 -10.75
N ASP A 23 -12.24 4.09 -10.34
CA ASP A 23 -12.44 3.76 -8.92
C ASP A 23 -11.13 3.57 -8.16
N SER A 24 -10.13 2.94 -8.79
CA SER A 24 -8.82 2.74 -8.18
C SER A 24 -8.03 4.05 -8.04
N GLU A 25 -8.12 4.95 -9.03
CA GLU A 25 -7.51 6.27 -8.95
C GLU A 25 -8.19 7.14 -7.88
N TRP A 26 -9.50 7.00 -7.72
CA TRP A 26 -10.26 7.64 -6.65
C TRP A 26 -9.77 7.20 -5.26
N GLU A 27 -9.59 5.90 -5.04
CA GLU A 27 -9.04 5.38 -3.78
C GLU A 27 -7.62 5.89 -3.52
N VAL A 28 -6.79 5.98 -4.56
CA VAL A 28 -5.44 6.54 -4.45
C VAL A 28 -5.52 8.02 -4.06
N LEU A 29 -6.41 8.79 -4.68
CA LEU A 29 -6.62 10.20 -4.36
C LEU A 29 -7.04 10.40 -2.89
N GLY A 30 -7.89 9.51 -2.37
CA GLY A 30 -8.26 9.48 -0.95
C GLY A 30 -7.04 9.28 -0.04
N ARG A 31 -6.14 8.35 -0.38
CA ARG A 31 -4.89 8.17 0.39
C ARG A 31 -3.93 9.35 0.24
N MET A 32 -3.84 9.94 -0.95
CA MET A 32 -3.07 11.16 -1.18
C MET A 32 -3.60 12.31 -0.33
N SER A 33 -4.92 12.46 -0.22
CA SER A 33 -5.58 13.45 0.63
C SER A 33 -5.21 13.28 2.11
N VAL A 34 -5.26 12.04 2.63
CA VAL A 34 -4.85 11.74 4.01
C VAL A 34 -3.37 12.10 4.26
N LEU A 35 -2.48 11.92 3.27
CA LEU A 35 -1.06 12.19 3.44
C LEU A 35 -0.68 13.67 3.25
N MET A 36 -1.27 14.34 2.27
CA MET A 36 -0.85 15.68 1.81
C MET A 36 -1.85 16.78 2.15
N GLY A 37 -3.04 16.41 2.64
CA GLY A 37 -4.16 17.30 2.92
C GLY A 37 -5.03 17.61 1.69
N GLU A 38 -6.32 17.80 1.93
CA GLU A 38 -7.30 18.18 0.90
C GLU A 38 -6.93 19.46 0.13
N PRO A 39 -6.40 20.54 0.74
CA PRO A 39 -6.03 21.74 -0.02
C PRO A 39 -4.99 21.46 -1.12
N SER A 40 -4.08 20.53 -0.86
CA SER A 40 -3.06 20.12 -1.83
C SER A 40 -3.65 19.32 -2.99
N ILE A 41 -4.66 18.49 -2.70
CA ILE A 41 -5.40 17.74 -3.72
C ILE A 41 -6.24 18.67 -4.57
N SER A 42 -7.02 19.56 -3.95
CA SER A 42 -7.82 20.55 -4.67
C SER A 42 -6.95 21.44 -5.56
N GLY A 43 -5.84 21.96 -5.02
CA GLY A 43 -4.88 22.74 -5.81
C GLY A 43 -4.27 21.95 -6.97
N MET A 44 -3.93 20.67 -6.77
CA MET A 44 -3.47 19.78 -7.85
C MET A 44 -4.55 19.63 -8.93
N SER A 45 -5.80 19.46 -8.55
CA SER A 45 -6.91 19.22 -9.48
C SER A 45 -7.35 20.46 -10.25
N GLU A 46 -7.22 21.65 -9.65
CA GLU A 46 -7.48 22.93 -10.31
C GLU A 46 -6.33 23.33 -11.25
N SER A 47 -5.08 23.00 -10.91
CA SER A 47 -3.89 23.45 -11.66
C SER A 47 -3.43 22.48 -12.74
N LEU A 48 -3.68 21.18 -12.59
CA LEU A 48 -3.21 20.15 -13.52
C LEU A 48 -4.29 19.77 -14.54
N SER A 49 -3.86 19.54 -15.78
CA SER A 49 -4.70 18.89 -16.79
C SER A 49 -5.06 17.47 -16.36
N ARG A 50 -6.11 16.88 -16.95
CA ARG A 50 -6.51 15.50 -16.63
C ARG A 50 -5.36 14.50 -16.76
N ASP A 51 -4.60 14.58 -17.86
CA ASP A 51 -3.44 13.70 -18.08
C ASP A 51 -2.36 13.88 -17.01
N GLN A 52 -2.14 15.13 -16.57
CA GLN A 52 -1.20 15.44 -15.50
C GLN A 52 -1.71 14.93 -14.14
N GLN A 53 -3.02 14.98 -13.88
CA GLN A 53 -3.64 14.38 -12.69
C GLN A 53 -3.44 12.85 -12.70
N HIS A 54 -3.76 12.18 -13.80
CA HIS A 54 -3.52 10.73 -13.96
C HIS A 54 -2.03 10.38 -13.76
N ALA A 55 -1.12 11.19 -14.32
CA ALA A 55 0.31 10.99 -14.13
C ALA A 55 0.75 11.18 -12.66
N ALA A 56 0.21 12.18 -11.96
CA ALA A 56 0.49 12.44 -10.56
C ALA A 56 0.00 11.30 -9.65
N ILE A 57 -1.23 10.84 -9.85
CA ILE A 57 -1.82 9.70 -9.13
C ILE A 57 -0.99 8.43 -9.37
N ASN A 58 -0.62 8.15 -10.62
CA ASN A 58 0.23 7.00 -10.96
C ASN A 58 1.64 7.10 -10.35
N LYS A 59 2.22 8.29 -10.30
CA LYS A 59 3.53 8.51 -9.67
C LYS A 59 3.46 8.23 -8.17
N PHE A 60 2.41 8.69 -7.50
CA PHE A 60 2.17 8.40 -6.10
C PHE A 60 2.04 6.89 -5.85
N LEU A 61 1.21 6.19 -6.63
CA LEU A 61 1.01 4.74 -6.50
C LEU A 61 2.32 3.95 -6.70
N LYS A 62 3.13 4.34 -7.69
CA LYS A 62 4.46 3.73 -7.91
C LYS A 62 5.39 3.93 -6.72
N GLY A 63 5.34 5.10 -6.08
CA GLY A 63 6.08 5.38 -4.85
C GLY A 63 5.65 4.47 -3.70
N GLU A 64 4.33 4.34 -3.45
CA GLU A 64 3.80 3.43 -2.42
C GLU A 64 4.24 1.98 -2.67
N LEU A 65 4.15 1.53 -3.92
CA LEU A 65 4.56 0.18 -4.30
C LEU A 65 6.05 -0.06 -4.05
N ALA A 66 6.92 0.90 -4.43
CA ALA A 66 8.36 0.81 -4.20
C ALA A 66 8.69 0.69 -2.71
N VAL A 67 8.06 1.49 -1.85
CA VAL A 67 8.22 1.43 -0.38
C VAL A 67 7.78 0.06 0.15
N LYS A 68 6.65 -0.48 -0.32
CA LYS A 68 6.17 -1.80 0.10
C LYS A 68 7.12 -2.91 -0.34
N ILE A 69 7.65 -2.87 -1.56
CA ILE A 69 8.65 -3.84 -2.04
C ILE A 69 9.91 -3.78 -1.17
N GLN A 70 10.43 -2.59 -0.86
CA GLN A 70 11.59 -2.44 0.03
C GLN A 70 11.31 -3.00 1.43
N LYS A 71 10.12 -2.74 1.99
CA LYS A 71 9.72 -3.28 3.29
C LYS A 71 9.66 -4.81 3.28
N ILE A 72 9.13 -5.42 2.22
CA ILE A 72 9.09 -6.87 2.06
C ILE A 72 10.51 -7.45 2.00
N ALA A 73 11.39 -6.84 1.20
CA ALA A 73 12.79 -7.26 1.09
C ALA A 73 13.50 -7.22 2.46
N LEU A 74 13.27 -6.16 3.25
CA LEU A 74 13.82 -6.04 4.60
C LEU A 74 13.29 -7.13 5.55
N LEU A 75 11.98 -7.42 5.51
CA LEU A 75 11.38 -8.47 6.33
C LEU A 75 11.93 -9.86 5.97
N GLN A 76 12.18 -10.13 4.69
CA GLN A 76 12.80 -11.40 4.24
C GLN A 76 14.24 -11.54 4.73
N GLN A 77 15.02 -10.46 4.76
CA GLN A 77 16.37 -10.47 5.34
C GLN A 77 16.34 -10.73 6.84
N GLN A 78 15.41 -10.11 7.57
CA GLN A 78 15.24 -10.33 9.02
C GLN A 78 14.75 -11.75 9.35
N GLY A 79 13.88 -12.33 8.53
CA GLY A 79 13.45 -13.73 8.67
C GLY A 79 14.60 -14.73 8.47
N SER A 80 15.57 -14.40 7.64
CA SER A 80 16.77 -15.22 7.41
C SER A 80 17.72 -15.25 8.62
N HIS A 81 17.64 -14.25 9.52
CA HIS A 81 18.42 -14.19 10.76
C HIS A 81 17.70 -14.78 11.99
N GLN A 82 16.42 -15.17 11.89
CA GLN A 82 15.69 -15.81 12.99
C GLN A 82 15.75 -17.36 12.96
N SER A 83 16.47 -17.95 12.00
CA SER A 83 16.76 -19.40 11.95
C SER A 83 18.09 -19.80 12.59
N MET A 84 18.53 -19.07 13.63
CA MET A 84 19.72 -19.41 14.43
C MET A 84 19.36 -19.38 15.92
N GLY A 85 18.52 -20.32 16.32
CA GLY A 85 18.10 -20.51 17.71
C GLY A 85 17.81 -21.97 18.01
N GLY A 86 18.86 -22.79 18.10
CA GLY A 86 18.82 -24.11 18.74
C GLY A 86 19.68 -25.20 18.09
N PRO A 87 20.78 -25.65 18.71
CA PRO A 87 21.52 -26.83 18.29
C PRO A 87 20.94 -28.07 18.97
N THR A 88 20.00 -28.78 18.36
CA THR A 88 19.77 -30.21 18.63
C THR A 88 18.84 -30.81 17.57
N HIS A 89 19.42 -31.60 16.68
CA HIS A 89 19.04 -32.99 16.44
C HIS A 89 19.53 -33.36 15.03
N MET A 90 20.72 -33.94 14.96
CA MET A 90 21.24 -34.60 13.77
C MET A 90 20.25 -35.68 13.33
N ARG A 91 19.37 -35.38 12.38
CA ARG A 91 18.68 -36.42 11.60
C ARG A 91 19.67 -36.93 10.57
N ARG A 92 20.45 -37.91 11.00
CA ARG A 92 21.13 -38.87 10.13
C ARG A 92 20.12 -39.36 9.08
N PRO A 93 20.38 -39.24 7.78
CA PRO A 93 19.56 -39.91 6.78
C PRO A 93 19.86 -41.40 6.87
N GLU A 94 18.99 -42.15 7.54
CA GLU A 94 19.02 -43.61 7.42
C GLU A 94 18.47 -43.96 6.04
N THR A 95 19.33 -44.57 5.22
CA THR A 95 18.97 -45.05 3.89
C THR A 95 17.89 -46.11 4.03
N LEU A 96 16.67 -45.76 3.64
CA LEU A 96 15.53 -46.67 3.58
C LEU A 96 15.85 -47.75 2.53
N LYS A 97 16.34 -48.91 2.98
CA LYS A 97 16.51 -50.09 2.13
C LYS A 97 15.13 -50.69 1.91
N ILE A 98 14.60 -50.49 0.71
CA ILE A 98 13.36 -51.13 0.27
C ILE A 98 13.74 -52.55 -0.15
N ASP A 99 13.47 -53.54 0.70
CA ASP A 99 13.52 -54.95 0.31
C ASP A 99 12.26 -55.28 -0.47
N ILE A 100 12.40 -55.44 -1.80
CA ILE A 100 11.36 -55.99 -2.66
C ILE A 100 11.52 -57.52 -2.60
N SER A 101 10.65 -58.18 -1.83
CA SER A 101 10.55 -59.64 -1.85
C SER A 101 9.92 -60.11 -3.16
N ARG A 102 10.48 -61.19 -3.71
CA ARG A 102 10.20 -61.80 -5.02
C ARG A 102 8.75 -62.20 -5.27
#